data_AF-A0A7W1VRR8-F1
#
_entry.id   AF-A0A7W1VRR8-F1
#
_cell.length_a   1.000
_cell.length_b   1.000
_cell.length_c   1.000
_cell.angle_alpha   90.00
_cell.angle_beta   90.00
_cell.angle_gamma   90.00
#
_symmetry.space_group_name_H-M   'P 1'
#
loop_
_entity.id
_entity.type
_entity.pdbx_description
1 polymer ?
#
loop_
_entity_poly.entity_id
_entity_poly.type
_entity_poly.pdbx_seq_one_letter_code
_entity_poly.pdbx_strand_id
1 'polypeptide(L)'
;MKHRPFDSKYRPEFEVVEERRANVTLYPHTAQLPQIHRALNTEFLNALPPRIARADHRAGGFDKLALKSSALIFCNAINAARSDNVRLFRITTKDMVSKVAIVQQMTESHPLGQAHRFRFYAGEEFFPELYLNGKRVVFSTHVLERFSTRVHNRVGEDLSMFLIVFFGSTPISMTVGNGRAFICLCLDSILAFTYRESDTEYFITTCLTVNEINHLKPDDIPQAFNFHYGPEFTKPKLRHWQPSEDVVEMMKLWEKKAQLGPMVKCPPKHKWGYEASWVRDKLRANFHGPGSRMMFLDYVPGPHTWEVWPDDEEQLYDENEQPVFSFNSSQTSPQVREFMDLNPSSTSARTDSRFV
;
A
#
# COMPACT_ATOMS: atom_id res chain seq x y z
N MET A 1 -16.72 8.61 -19.56
CA MET A 1 -16.66 7.17 -19.21
C MET A 1 -18.08 6.62 -19.15
N LYS A 2 -18.27 5.33 -19.48
CA LYS A 2 -19.57 4.67 -19.29
C LYS A 2 -19.71 4.22 -17.83
N HIS A 3 -20.79 4.62 -17.17
CA HIS A 3 -21.21 4.07 -15.88
C HIS A 3 -21.30 2.55 -15.96
N ARG A 4 -21.00 1.87 -14.86
CA ARG A 4 -21.02 0.41 -14.79
C ARG A 4 -21.88 -0.05 -13.61
N PRO A 5 -22.64 -1.16 -13.76
CA PRO A 5 -23.33 -1.78 -12.64
C PRO A 5 -22.34 -2.17 -11.56
N PHE A 6 -22.71 -1.94 -10.30
CA PHE A 6 -21.94 -2.23 -9.12
C PHE A 6 -21.98 -3.73 -8.81
N ASP A 7 -20.80 -4.35 -8.81
CA ASP A 7 -20.65 -5.79 -8.64
C ASP A 7 -20.71 -6.23 -7.15
N SER A 8 -21.89 -6.19 -6.53
CA SER A 8 -22.10 -6.78 -5.20
C SER A 8 -23.44 -7.50 -5.09
N LYS A 9 -23.45 -8.63 -4.38
CA LYS A 9 -24.67 -9.39 -4.08
C LYS A 9 -25.70 -8.59 -3.26
N TYR A 10 -25.28 -7.51 -2.60
CA TYR A 10 -26.17 -6.65 -1.82
C TYR A 10 -26.76 -5.49 -2.63
N ARG A 11 -26.30 -5.27 -3.88
CA ARG A 11 -26.66 -4.12 -4.72
C ARG A 11 -26.54 -4.43 -6.25
N PRO A 12 -27.19 -5.48 -6.78
CA PRO A 12 -26.96 -5.97 -8.14
C PRO A 12 -27.38 -5.00 -9.27
N GLU A 13 -28.32 -4.07 -9.00
CA GLU A 13 -28.86 -3.12 -10.00
C GLU A 13 -28.37 -1.68 -9.79
N PHE A 14 -27.42 -1.46 -8.89
CA PHE A 14 -26.92 -0.12 -8.57
C PHE A 14 -25.83 0.28 -9.56
N GLU A 15 -25.85 1.49 -10.13
CA GLU A 15 -24.76 1.99 -10.98
C GLU A 15 -23.79 2.87 -10.20
N VAL A 16 -22.49 2.71 -10.45
CA VAL A 16 -21.46 3.61 -9.90
C VAL A 16 -21.23 4.74 -10.89
N VAL A 17 -21.47 5.97 -10.44
CA VAL A 17 -21.41 7.16 -11.30
C VAL A 17 -20.28 8.09 -10.93
N GLU A 18 -19.95 8.93 -11.89
CA GLU A 18 -18.96 10.02 -11.78
C GLU A 18 -19.67 11.28 -11.29
N GLU A 19 -19.00 12.04 -10.43
CA GLU A 19 -19.44 13.37 -10.02
C GLU A 19 -18.58 14.43 -10.73
N ARG A 20 -19.23 15.45 -11.30
CA ARG A 20 -18.53 16.58 -11.93
C ARG A 20 -18.80 17.86 -11.16
N ARG A 21 -17.73 18.50 -10.68
CA ARG A 21 -17.76 19.77 -9.96
C ARG A 21 -16.78 20.74 -10.59
N ALA A 22 -17.27 21.69 -11.38
CA ALA A 22 -16.43 22.65 -12.11
C ALA A 22 -15.30 21.96 -12.90
N ASN A 23 -14.04 22.15 -12.49
CA ASN A 23 -12.84 21.57 -13.09
C ASN A 23 -12.37 20.25 -12.45
N VAL A 24 -13.14 19.70 -11.52
CA VAL A 24 -12.83 18.47 -10.79
C VAL A 24 -13.87 17.39 -11.10
N THR A 25 -13.37 16.18 -11.31
CA THR A 25 -14.14 14.96 -11.49
C THR A 25 -13.85 14.02 -10.34
N LEU A 26 -14.87 13.43 -9.73
CA LEU A 26 -14.72 12.48 -8.61
C LEU A 26 -15.31 11.13 -9.01
N TYR A 27 -14.57 10.05 -8.77
CA TYR A 27 -15.04 8.69 -8.98
C TYR A 27 -14.61 7.76 -7.84
N PRO A 28 -15.54 7.05 -7.18
CA PRO A 28 -17.00 7.17 -7.30
C PRO A 28 -17.56 8.52 -6.84
N HIS A 29 -18.82 8.82 -7.17
CA HIS A 29 -19.52 10.02 -6.68
C HIS A 29 -19.57 10.04 -5.14
N THR A 30 -19.32 11.21 -4.51
CA THR A 30 -19.20 11.31 -3.03
C THR A 30 -20.45 10.82 -2.29
N ALA A 31 -21.65 11.23 -2.72
CA ALA A 31 -22.92 10.77 -2.14
C ALA A 31 -23.15 9.24 -2.21
N GLN A 32 -22.47 8.52 -3.10
CA GLN A 32 -22.60 7.06 -3.21
C GLN A 32 -21.70 6.31 -2.21
N LEU A 33 -20.66 6.96 -1.66
CA LEU A 33 -19.65 6.33 -0.82
C LEU A 33 -20.25 5.59 0.41
N PRO A 34 -21.21 6.15 1.18
CA PRO A 34 -21.79 5.44 2.32
C PRO A 34 -22.49 4.15 1.92
N GLN A 35 -23.25 4.17 0.82
CA GLN A 35 -23.98 3.01 0.32
C GLN A 35 -23.05 1.93 -0.22
N ILE A 36 -22.05 2.31 -1.02
CA ILE A 36 -21.05 1.40 -1.58
C ILE A 36 -20.26 0.75 -0.42
N HIS A 37 -19.83 1.55 0.55
CA HIS A 37 -19.03 1.09 1.68
C HIS A 37 -19.82 0.11 2.54
N ARG A 38 -21.10 0.40 2.81
CA ARG A 38 -21.96 -0.53 3.55
C ARG A 38 -22.06 -1.88 2.85
N ALA A 39 -22.26 -1.92 1.53
CA ALA A 39 -22.36 -3.17 0.78
C ALA A 39 -21.05 -3.97 0.83
N LEU A 40 -19.91 -3.32 0.58
CA LEU A 40 -18.59 -3.93 0.64
C LEU A 40 -18.22 -4.42 2.04
N ASN A 41 -18.49 -3.61 3.06
CA ASN A 41 -18.19 -3.97 4.44
C ASN A 41 -19.08 -5.11 4.93
N THR A 42 -20.33 -5.21 4.46
CA THR A 42 -21.20 -6.37 4.72
C THR A 42 -20.67 -7.62 4.02
N GLU A 43 -20.08 -7.49 2.83
CA GLU A 43 -19.40 -8.60 2.16
C GLU A 43 -18.19 -9.06 2.97
N PHE A 44 -17.31 -8.13 3.33
CA PHE A 44 -16.11 -8.36 4.11
C PHE A 44 -16.38 -8.98 5.48
N LEU A 45 -17.28 -8.40 6.29
CA LEU A 45 -17.48 -8.89 7.66
C LEU A 45 -18.18 -10.26 7.70
N ASN A 46 -19.07 -10.55 6.74
CA ASN A 46 -19.85 -11.79 6.74
C ASN A 46 -19.04 -13.06 6.44
N ALA A 47 -17.87 -12.94 5.83
CA ALA A 47 -17.01 -14.09 5.56
C ALA A 47 -15.89 -14.27 6.60
N LEU A 48 -15.79 -13.40 7.60
CA LEU A 48 -14.79 -13.50 8.65
C LEU A 48 -15.30 -14.31 9.85
N PRO A 49 -14.40 -15.02 10.55
CA PRO A 49 -14.72 -15.56 11.87
C PRO A 49 -15.24 -14.45 12.81
N PRO A 50 -16.30 -14.68 13.61
CA PRO A 50 -16.94 -13.63 14.41
C PRO A 50 -16.00 -12.87 15.35
N ARG A 51 -14.94 -13.54 15.84
CA ARG A 51 -13.93 -12.91 16.70
C ARG A 51 -13.09 -11.87 15.95
N ILE A 52 -12.75 -12.14 14.69
CA ILE A 52 -11.98 -11.21 13.84
C ILE A 52 -12.91 -10.10 13.31
N ALA A 53 -14.12 -10.45 12.87
CA ALA A 53 -15.10 -9.50 12.37
C ALA A 53 -15.46 -8.39 13.37
N ARG A 54 -15.39 -8.69 14.68
CA ARG A 54 -15.69 -7.77 15.78
C ARG A 54 -14.46 -7.12 16.40
N ALA A 55 -13.27 -7.33 15.83
CA ALA A 55 -12.06 -6.70 16.36
C ALA A 55 -12.17 -5.17 16.28
N ASP A 56 -12.09 -4.51 17.42
CA ASP A 56 -12.19 -3.07 17.59
C ASP A 56 -10.95 -2.50 18.31
N HIS A 57 -11.03 -1.28 18.84
CA HIS A 57 -9.92 -0.65 19.55
C HIS A 57 -9.45 -1.46 20.77
N ARG A 58 -10.32 -2.27 21.39
CA ARG A 58 -10.05 -3.10 22.57
C ARG A 58 -9.52 -4.49 22.22
N ALA A 59 -9.57 -4.89 20.96
CA ALA A 59 -9.07 -6.18 20.53
C ALA A 59 -7.54 -6.28 20.73
N GLY A 60 -7.07 -7.49 21.04
CA GLY A 60 -5.65 -7.76 21.16
C GLY A 60 -4.91 -7.65 19.82
N GLY A 61 -3.59 -7.44 19.87
CA GLY A 61 -2.76 -7.22 18.68
C GLY A 61 -2.88 -8.33 17.64
N PHE A 62 -2.90 -9.60 18.06
CA PHE A 62 -3.09 -10.74 17.15
C PHE A 62 -4.42 -10.71 16.39
N ASP A 63 -5.51 -10.29 17.04
CA ASP A 63 -6.83 -10.20 16.39
C ASP A 63 -6.87 -9.00 15.42
N LYS A 64 -6.18 -7.89 15.75
CA LYS A 64 -5.99 -6.74 14.84
C LYS A 64 -5.13 -7.08 13.62
N LEU A 65 -4.05 -7.86 13.80
CA LEU A 65 -3.23 -8.38 12.71
C LEU A 65 -4.04 -9.30 11.78
N ALA A 66 -4.83 -10.22 12.35
CA ALA A 66 -5.73 -11.06 11.56
C ALA A 66 -6.72 -10.24 10.74
N LEU A 67 -7.30 -9.18 11.33
CA LEU A 67 -8.18 -8.26 10.60
C LEU A 67 -7.44 -7.50 9.49
N LYS A 68 -6.20 -7.03 9.74
CA LYS A 68 -5.33 -6.38 8.73
C LYS A 68 -5.10 -7.30 7.54
N SER A 69 -4.63 -8.52 7.78
CA SER A 69 -4.35 -9.49 6.72
C SER A 69 -5.61 -9.86 5.94
N SER A 70 -6.75 -10.06 6.63
CA SER A 70 -8.03 -10.29 5.97
C SER A 70 -8.47 -9.12 5.10
N ALA A 71 -8.33 -7.87 5.56
CA ALA A 71 -8.68 -6.69 4.79
C ALA A 71 -7.81 -6.56 3.53
N LEU A 72 -6.51 -6.87 3.62
CA LEU A 72 -5.60 -6.89 2.47
C LEU A 72 -6.04 -7.94 1.43
N ILE A 73 -6.28 -9.18 1.86
CA ILE A 73 -6.75 -10.26 0.99
C ILE A 73 -8.07 -9.88 0.30
N PHE A 74 -9.02 -9.31 1.06
CA PHE A 74 -10.30 -8.87 0.52
C PHE A 74 -10.13 -7.78 -0.53
N CYS A 75 -9.38 -6.71 -0.23
CA CYS A 75 -9.14 -5.62 -1.18
C CYS A 75 -8.54 -6.14 -2.49
N ASN A 76 -7.53 -7.01 -2.40
CA ASN A 76 -6.87 -7.59 -3.56
C ASN A 76 -7.81 -8.47 -4.39
N ALA A 77 -8.54 -9.39 -3.75
CA ALA A 77 -9.49 -10.27 -4.43
C ALA A 77 -10.60 -9.51 -5.15
N ILE A 78 -11.09 -8.44 -4.52
CA ILE A 78 -12.18 -7.62 -5.04
C ILE A 78 -11.68 -6.70 -6.16
N ASN A 79 -10.55 -6.03 -5.98
CA ASN A 79 -9.94 -5.18 -7.01
C ASN A 79 -9.62 -5.95 -8.30
N ALA A 80 -9.21 -7.22 -8.19
CA ALA A 80 -8.93 -8.08 -9.33
C ALA A 80 -10.19 -8.59 -10.06
N ALA A 81 -11.36 -8.57 -9.40
CA ALA A 81 -12.58 -9.19 -9.92
C ALA A 81 -13.60 -8.17 -10.46
N ARG A 82 -13.66 -6.96 -9.89
CA ARG A 82 -14.73 -6.01 -10.18
C ARG A 82 -14.49 -5.27 -11.49
N SER A 83 -15.51 -5.30 -12.35
CA SER A 83 -15.54 -4.52 -13.60
C SER A 83 -16.01 -3.08 -13.38
N ASP A 84 -16.60 -2.75 -12.24
CA ASP A 84 -17.20 -1.44 -11.95
C ASP A 84 -16.21 -0.34 -11.61
N ASN A 85 -14.90 -0.58 -11.78
CA ASN A 85 -13.82 0.38 -11.52
C ASN A 85 -13.74 0.95 -10.09
N VAL A 86 -14.55 0.49 -9.13
CA VAL A 86 -14.36 0.81 -7.72
C VAL A 86 -13.05 0.20 -7.26
N ARG A 87 -12.23 0.99 -6.58
CA ARG A 87 -10.93 0.56 -6.04
C ARG A 87 -10.99 0.54 -4.53
N LEU A 88 -10.48 -0.52 -3.93
CA LEU A 88 -10.39 -0.68 -2.49
C LEU A 88 -8.96 -0.58 -2.03
N PHE A 89 -8.78 -0.06 -0.83
CA PHE A 89 -7.48 0.00 -0.17
C PHE A 89 -7.64 -0.32 1.31
N ARG A 90 -6.69 -1.06 1.88
CA ARG A 90 -6.64 -1.34 3.31
C ARG A 90 -6.06 -0.12 4.00
N ILE A 91 -6.80 0.43 4.97
CA ILE A 91 -6.35 1.56 5.78
C ILE A 91 -6.45 1.20 7.26
N THR A 92 -5.63 1.82 8.11
CA THR A 92 -5.62 1.54 9.56
C THR A 92 -5.98 2.80 10.33
N THR A 93 -7.05 2.73 11.12
CA THR A 93 -7.48 3.83 12.00
C THR A 93 -6.44 4.11 13.09
N LYS A 94 -6.53 5.28 13.76
CA LYS A 94 -5.63 5.65 14.86
C LYS A 94 -5.57 4.60 15.98
N ASP A 95 -6.63 3.82 16.17
CA ASP A 95 -6.72 2.74 17.16
C ASP A 95 -6.14 1.39 16.69
N MET A 96 -5.39 1.37 15.59
CA MET A 96 -4.83 0.16 14.97
C MET A 96 -5.89 -0.82 14.46
N VAL A 97 -7.09 -0.34 14.13
CA VAL A 97 -8.14 -1.19 13.54
C VAL A 97 -8.13 -0.99 12.03
N SER A 98 -7.83 -2.06 11.29
CA SER A 98 -7.86 -2.05 9.83
C SER A 98 -9.29 -1.99 9.29
N LYS A 99 -9.46 -1.23 8.21
CA LYS A 99 -10.72 -1.00 7.50
C LYS A 99 -10.50 -1.20 6.00
N VAL A 100 -11.57 -1.61 5.33
CA VAL A 100 -11.65 -1.60 3.87
C VAL A 100 -12.15 -0.23 3.44
N ALA A 101 -11.28 0.57 2.82
CA ALA A 101 -11.62 1.88 2.30
C ALA A 101 -11.96 1.83 0.82
N ILE A 102 -12.93 2.64 0.39
CA ILE A 102 -13.14 2.97 -1.02
C ILE A 102 -12.16 4.08 -1.38
N VAL A 103 -11.40 3.88 -2.45
CA VAL A 103 -10.57 4.93 -3.02
C VAL A 103 -11.42 5.78 -3.94
N GLN A 104 -11.59 7.05 -3.57
CA GLN A 104 -12.16 8.07 -4.44
C GLN A 104 -11.03 8.77 -5.18
N GLN A 105 -10.98 8.57 -6.49
CA GLN A 105 -10.08 9.30 -7.38
C GLN A 105 -10.68 10.67 -7.68
N MET A 106 -9.86 11.70 -7.53
CA MET A 106 -10.17 13.06 -7.93
C MET A 106 -9.29 13.39 -9.13
N THR A 107 -9.90 13.78 -10.24
CA THR A 107 -9.18 14.18 -11.45
C THR A 107 -9.50 15.65 -11.73
N GLU A 108 -8.47 16.48 -11.83
CA GLU A 108 -8.60 17.93 -12.03
C GLU A 108 -7.69 18.43 -13.15
N SER A 109 -8.13 19.49 -13.84
CA SER A 109 -7.31 20.16 -14.84
C SER A 109 -6.17 20.94 -14.18
N HIS A 110 -4.94 20.71 -14.63
CA HIS A 110 -3.72 21.36 -14.18
C HIS A 110 -2.95 21.94 -15.39
N PRO A 111 -2.11 22.99 -15.26
CA PRO A 111 -1.36 23.55 -16.39
C PRO A 111 -0.50 22.54 -17.18
N LEU A 112 -0.10 21.45 -16.53
CA LEU A 112 0.71 20.36 -17.12
C LEU A 112 -0.14 19.18 -17.64
N GLY A 113 -1.47 19.33 -17.72
CA GLY A 113 -2.39 18.26 -18.10
C GLY A 113 -3.36 17.89 -16.98
N GLN A 114 -3.93 16.69 -17.02
CA GLN A 114 -4.80 16.22 -15.94
C GLN A 114 -3.95 15.77 -14.74
N ALA A 115 -4.40 16.13 -13.55
CA ALA A 115 -3.81 15.77 -12.27
C ALA A 115 -4.78 14.89 -11.47
N HIS A 116 -4.22 13.95 -10.70
CA HIS A 116 -4.97 12.97 -9.92
C HIS A 116 -4.61 13.07 -8.44
N ARG A 117 -5.62 12.97 -7.59
CA ARG A 117 -5.51 12.82 -6.13
C ARG A 117 -6.40 11.68 -5.66
N PHE A 118 -6.11 11.13 -4.49
CA PHE A 118 -6.84 9.99 -3.95
C PHE A 118 -7.28 10.26 -2.51
N ARG A 119 -8.53 9.94 -2.20
CA ARG A 119 -9.10 9.96 -0.85
C ARG A 119 -9.58 8.56 -0.48
N PHE A 120 -9.61 8.24 0.82
CA PHE A 120 -9.86 6.88 1.29
C PHE A 120 -11.05 6.84 2.23
N TYR A 121 -12.23 6.48 1.72
CA TYR A 121 -13.46 6.46 2.51
C TYR A 121 -13.64 5.12 3.24
N ALA A 122 -13.52 5.12 4.56
CA ALA A 122 -13.71 3.95 5.42
C ALA A 122 -14.87 4.12 6.43
N GLY A 123 -15.80 5.03 6.11
CA GLY A 123 -16.92 5.44 6.96
C GLY A 123 -16.98 6.95 7.13
N GLU A 124 -18.13 7.46 7.58
CA GLU A 124 -18.35 8.91 7.77
C GLU A 124 -17.34 9.53 8.74
N GLU A 125 -16.95 8.78 9.78
CA GLU A 125 -15.98 9.22 10.77
C GLU A 125 -14.51 9.02 10.36
N PHE A 126 -14.25 8.35 9.23
CA PHE A 126 -12.89 8.09 8.78
C PHE A 126 -12.78 8.16 7.26
N PHE A 127 -12.53 9.38 6.77
CA PHE A 127 -12.31 9.69 5.36
C PHE A 127 -11.00 10.46 5.14
N PRO A 128 -9.83 9.85 5.45
CA PRO A 128 -8.56 10.54 5.33
C PRO A 128 -8.14 10.82 3.89
N GLU A 129 -7.39 11.92 3.76
CA GLU A 129 -6.41 12.15 2.69
C GLU A 129 -5.03 11.72 3.20
N LEU A 130 -4.21 11.13 2.32
CA LEU A 130 -2.84 10.76 2.63
C LEU A 130 -1.88 11.89 2.24
N TYR A 131 -1.05 12.29 3.19
CA TYR A 131 0.01 13.27 3.02
C TYR A 131 1.36 12.57 3.13
N LEU A 132 2.38 13.13 2.48
CA LEU A 132 3.76 12.66 2.55
C LEU A 132 4.59 13.76 3.21
N ASN A 133 5.14 13.50 4.40
CA ASN A 133 5.86 14.49 5.21
C ASN A 133 5.16 15.86 5.35
N GLY A 134 3.82 15.88 5.36
CA GLY A 134 2.99 17.07 5.58
C GLY A 134 2.52 17.75 4.30
N LYS A 135 2.97 17.24 3.14
CA LYS A 135 2.59 17.77 1.83
C LYS A 135 1.60 16.85 1.13
N ARG A 136 0.72 17.44 0.33
CA ARG A 136 -0.20 16.68 -0.52
C ARG A 136 0.57 15.95 -1.60
N VAL A 137 0.05 14.80 -2.03
CA VAL A 137 0.60 14.09 -3.19
C VAL A 137 -0.36 14.22 -4.36
N VAL A 138 0.19 14.66 -5.49
CA VAL A 138 -0.56 14.86 -6.74
C VAL A 138 0.14 14.13 -7.86
N PHE A 139 -0.61 13.48 -8.74
CA PHE A 139 -0.09 12.62 -9.79
C PHE A 139 -0.46 13.17 -11.17
N SER A 140 0.49 13.35 -12.06
CA SER A 140 0.18 13.60 -13.48
C SER A 140 -0.49 12.38 -14.11
N THR A 141 -1.34 12.53 -15.13
CA THR A 141 -1.84 11.37 -15.90
C THR A 141 -0.70 10.50 -16.45
N HIS A 142 0.39 11.14 -16.87
CA HIS A 142 1.54 10.45 -17.44
C HIS A 142 2.17 9.45 -16.46
N VAL A 143 2.08 9.66 -15.14
CA VAL A 143 2.56 8.66 -14.17
C VAL A 143 1.76 7.35 -14.25
N LEU A 144 0.43 7.44 -14.38
CA LEU A 144 -0.46 6.28 -14.42
C LEU A 144 -0.29 5.51 -15.73
N GLU A 145 -0.14 6.24 -16.84
CA GLU A 145 0.14 5.66 -18.16
C GLU A 145 1.48 4.90 -18.15
N ARG A 146 2.56 5.56 -17.70
CA ARG A 146 3.89 4.94 -17.63
C ARG A 146 3.91 3.76 -16.67
N PHE A 147 3.26 3.86 -15.51
CA PHE A 147 3.13 2.74 -14.58
C PHE A 147 2.48 1.53 -15.25
N SER A 148 1.36 1.72 -15.94
CA SER A 148 0.62 0.66 -16.63
C SER A 148 1.44 0.00 -17.75
N THR A 149 2.35 0.74 -18.40
CA THR A 149 3.27 0.16 -19.39
C THR A 149 4.42 -0.62 -18.76
N ARG A 150 4.76 -0.34 -17.50
CA ARG A 150 5.92 -0.88 -16.81
C ARG A 150 5.60 -2.12 -15.99
N VAL A 151 4.40 -2.17 -15.42
CA VAL A 151 3.94 -3.30 -14.59
C VAL A 151 2.97 -4.15 -15.39
N HIS A 152 3.27 -5.44 -15.54
CA HIS A 152 2.42 -6.39 -16.26
C HIS A 152 1.17 -6.74 -15.44
N ASN A 153 0.12 -5.93 -15.57
CA ASN A 153 -1.16 -6.16 -14.90
C ASN A 153 -2.21 -6.70 -15.88
N ARG A 154 -3.29 -7.28 -15.34
CA ARG A 154 -4.50 -7.48 -16.14
C ARG A 154 -5.16 -6.14 -16.40
N VAL A 155 -5.85 -6.03 -17.54
CA VAL A 155 -6.60 -4.82 -17.90
C VAL A 155 -7.52 -4.39 -16.77
N GLY A 156 -7.28 -3.19 -16.23
CA GLY A 156 -8.08 -2.60 -15.15
C GLY A 156 -7.50 -2.77 -13.74
N GLU A 157 -6.49 -3.63 -13.55
CA GLU A 157 -5.81 -3.80 -12.25
C GLU A 157 -4.74 -2.72 -12.00
N ASP A 158 -4.33 -1.98 -13.04
CA ASP A 158 -3.22 -1.02 -12.98
C ASP A 158 -3.33 -0.01 -11.85
N LEU A 159 -4.52 0.60 -11.70
CA LEU A 159 -4.72 1.60 -10.66
C LEU A 159 -4.68 0.98 -9.25
N SER A 160 -5.22 -0.24 -9.08
CA SER A 160 -5.14 -0.96 -7.80
C SER A 160 -3.68 -1.22 -7.42
N MET A 161 -2.90 -1.69 -8.39
CA MET A 161 -1.49 -1.98 -8.19
C MET A 161 -0.67 -0.73 -7.97
N PHE A 162 -0.97 0.35 -8.67
CA PHE A 162 -0.36 1.65 -8.45
C PHE A 162 -0.59 2.13 -7.01
N LEU A 163 -1.83 2.04 -6.51
CA LEU A 163 -2.17 2.43 -5.15
C LEU A 163 -1.40 1.59 -4.11
N ILE A 164 -1.30 0.27 -4.34
CA ILE A 164 -0.53 -0.64 -3.47
C ILE A 164 0.96 -0.31 -3.51
N VAL A 165 1.56 -0.13 -4.68
CA VAL A 165 2.99 0.17 -4.77
C VAL A 165 3.30 1.51 -4.12
N PHE A 166 2.57 2.57 -4.50
CA PHE A 166 2.93 3.92 -4.09
C PHE A 166 2.55 4.20 -2.63
N PHE A 167 1.33 3.88 -2.21
CA PHE A 167 0.87 4.13 -0.82
C PHE A 167 1.15 2.97 0.13
N GLY A 168 1.60 1.82 -0.38
CA GLY A 168 2.00 0.66 0.41
C GLY A 168 3.52 0.51 0.59
N SER A 169 4.34 1.31 -0.11
CA SER A 169 5.79 1.40 0.14
C SER A 169 6.15 2.62 0.98
N THR A 170 7.23 2.52 1.77
CA THR A 170 7.88 3.67 2.41
C THR A 170 8.79 4.37 1.39
N PRO A 171 8.47 5.57 0.90
CA PRO A 171 9.25 6.18 -0.17
C PRO A 171 10.60 6.69 0.34
N ILE A 172 11.66 6.39 -0.41
CA ILE A 172 12.97 7.01 -0.26
C ILE A 172 13.24 7.85 -1.50
N SER A 173 13.68 9.09 -1.34
CA SER A 173 14.07 9.93 -2.47
C SER A 173 15.54 9.72 -2.84
N MET A 174 15.80 9.59 -4.15
CA MET A 174 17.14 9.52 -4.72
C MET A 174 17.31 10.51 -5.87
N THR A 175 18.57 10.85 -6.19
CA THR A 175 18.90 11.77 -7.27
C THR A 175 18.83 11.06 -8.64
N VAL A 176 18.25 11.72 -9.64
CA VAL A 176 18.21 11.27 -11.04
C VAL A 176 18.33 12.46 -12.01
N GLY A 177 19.40 12.49 -12.79
CA GLY A 177 19.71 13.65 -13.63
C GLY A 177 19.81 14.93 -12.80
N ASN A 178 19.02 15.95 -13.15
CA ASN A 178 18.93 17.23 -12.43
C ASN A 178 17.79 17.25 -11.38
N GLY A 179 17.09 16.14 -11.19
CA GLY A 179 15.91 16.05 -10.33
C GLY A 179 16.02 14.91 -9.33
N ARG A 180 14.87 14.54 -8.76
CA ARG A 180 14.75 13.51 -7.74
C ARG A 180 13.56 12.61 -8.03
N ALA A 181 13.63 11.38 -7.54
CA ALA A 181 12.55 10.40 -7.65
C ALA A 181 12.34 9.66 -6.34
N PHE A 182 11.07 9.43 -6.01
CA PHE A 182 10.68 8.50 -4.96
C PHE A 182 10.85 7.07 -5.46
N ILE A 183 11.56 6.26 -4.70
CA ILE A 183 11.81 4.85 -4.99
C ILE A 183 10.84 4.02 -4.14
N CYS A 184 10.12 3.13 -4.81
CA CYS A 184 9.17 2.22 -4.20
C CYS A 184 9.51 0.79 -4.61
N LEU A 185 9.39 -0.15 -3.67
CA LEU A 185 9.53 -1.56 -3.97
C LEU A 185 8.34 -2.05 -4.80
N CYS A 186 8.61 -2.95 -5.74
CA CYS A 186 7.57 -3.59 -6.54
C CYS A 186 8.01 -5.01 -6.87
N LEU A 187 7.44 -6.00 -6.17
CA LEU A 187 7.89 -7.40 -6.23
C LEU A 187 9.40 -7.50 -5.94
N ASP A 188 10.16 -8.15 -6.82
CA ASP A 188 11.61 -8.32 -6.72
C ASP A 188 12.40 -7.22 -7.43
N SER A 189 11.80 -6.03 -7.60
CA SER A 189 12.39 -4.89 -8.30
C SER A 189 11.95 -3.57 -7.68
N ILE A 190 12.32 -2.45 -8.34
CA ILE A 190 11.96 -1.10 -7.93
C ILE A 190 11.20 -0.35 -9.03
N LEU A 191 10.35 0.57 -8.59
CA LEU A 191 9.79 1.65 -9.38
C LEU A 191 10.31 2.98 -8.87
N ALA A 192 10.46 3.95 -9.77
CA ALA A 192 10.94 5.29 -9.44
C ALA A 192 9.99 6.33 -10.02
N PHE A 193 9.59 7.28 -9.18
CA PHE A 193 8.59 8.29 -9.49
C PHE A 193 9.17 9.68 -9.32
N THR A 194 9.44 10.38 -10.43
CA THR A 194 10.02 11.73 -10.37
C THR A 194 9.00 12.72 -9.85
N TYR A 195 9.46 13.73 -9.12
CA TYR A 195 8.55 14.72 -8.54
C TYR A 195 9.10 16.15 -8.63
N ARG A 196 8.17 17.10 -8.58
CA ARG A 196 8.44 18.51 -8.27
C ARG A 196 7.91 18.78 -6.88
N GLU A 197 8.69 19.48 -6.08
CA GLU A 197 8.31 19.86 -4.72
C GLU A 197 7.96 21.35 -4.69
N SER A 198 6.85 21.66 -4.03
CA SER A 198 6.49 23.00 -3.59
C SER A 198 6.36 23.02 -2.07
N ASP A 199 5.98 24.16 -1.49
CA ASP A 199 5.75 24.26 -0.05
C ASP A 199 4.60 23.37 0.43
N THR A 200 3.61 23.11 -0.43
CA THR A 200 2.36 22.42 -0.05
C THR A 200 2.17 21.05 -0.67
N GLU A 201 2.87 20.73 -1.75
CA GLU A 201 2.66 19.48 -2.50
C GLU A 201 3.91 18.89 -3.14
N TYR A 202 3.90 17.56 -3.24
CA TYR A 202 4.72 16.77 -4.15
C TYR A 202 3.90 16.46 -5.41
N PHE A 203 4.27 17.08 -6.54
CA PHE A 203 3.68 16.81 -7.84
C PHE A 203 4.50 15.73 -8.56
N ILE A 204 3.99 14.51 -8.57
CA ILE A 204 4.60 13.35 -9.21
C ILE A 204 4.40 13.45 -10.73
N THR A 205 5.51 13.51 -11.46
CA THR A 205 5.55 13.89 -12.88
C THR A 205 5.59 12.70 -13.83
N THR A 206 6.31 11.62 -13.50
CA THR A 206 6.37 10.40 -14.30
C THR A 206 6.78 9.19 -13.47
N CYS A 207 6.48 8.00 -13.98
CA CYS A 207 7.14 6.76 -13.57
C CYS A 207 8.30 6.53 -14.54
N LEU A 208 9.52 6.41 -14.04
CA LEU A 208 10.72 6.26 -14.87
C LEU A 208 10.68 4.95 -15.66
N THR A 209 11.39 4.93 -16.78
CA THR A 209 11.71 3.72 -17.57
C THR A 209 12.90 2.97 -16.96
N VAL A 210 13.14 1.74 -17.42
CA VAL A 210 14.31 0.95 -16.99
C VAL A 210 15.62 1.70 -17.26
N ASN A 211 15.75 2.32 -18.43
CA ASN A 211 16.96 3.05 -18.80
C ASN A 211 17.21 4.28 -17.91
N GLU A 212 16.16 4.99 -17.53
CA GLU A 212 16.27 6.16 -16.66
C GLU A 212 16.64 5.77 -15.22
N ILE A 213 16.12 4.64 -14.71
CA ILE A 213 16.47 4.15 -13.36
C ILE A 213 17.96 3.79 -13.24
N ASN A 214 18.62 3.36 -14.31
CA ASN A 214 20.07 3.14 -14.29
C ASN A 214 20.89 4.40 -13.97
N HIS A 215 20.29 5.58 -13.99
CA HIS A 215 20.92 6.85 -13.65
C HIS A 215 20.59 7.31 -12.21
N LEU A 216 19.89 6.49 -11.42
CA LEU A 216 19.67 6.75 -10.01
C LEU A 216 21.00 6.75 -9.25
N LYS A 217 21.14 7.73 -8.36
CA LYS A 217 22.27 7.84 -7.45
C LYS A 217 21.73 7.91 -6.03
N PRO A 218 22.07 6.93 -5.16
CA PRO A 218 21.88 7.06 -3.73
C PRO A 218 22.51 8.34 -3.22
N ASP A 219 21.82 9.03 -2.31
CA ASP A 219 22.41 10.14 -1.58
C ASP A 219 23.22 9.61 -0.39
N ASP A 220 24.25 10.34 0.05
CA ASP A 220 25.08 9.95 1.20
C ASP A 220 24.25 9.76 2.47
N ILE A 221 23.22 10.62 2.64
CA ILE A 221 22.19 10.52 3.66
C ILE A 221 20.85 10.36 2.94
N PRO A 222 20.22 9.17 3.02
CA PRO A 222 18.93 8.92 2.39
C PRO A 222 17.84 9.83 2.91
N GLN A 223 17.00 10.33 2.00
CA GLN A 223 15.83 11.11 2.37
C GLN A 223 14.62 10.18 2.45
N ALA A 224 14.24 9.81 3.67
CA ALA A 224 13.10 8.95 3.95
C ALA A 224 11.81 9.75 4.22
N PHE A 225 10.69 9.21 3.75
CA PHE A 225 9.38 9.85 3.83
C PHE A 225 8.35 8.94 4.49
N ASN A 226 7.41 9.56 5.22
CA ASN A 226 6.33 8.88 5.90
C ASN A 226 4.98 9.35 5.34
N PHE A 227 4.17 8.40 4.91
CA PHE A 227 2.75 8.68 4.64
C PHE A 227 1.99 8.79 5.96
N HIS A 228 1.07 9.74 6.02
CA HIS A 228 0.30 10.00 7.23
C HIS A 228 -1.07 10.65 6.97
N TYR A 229 -1.88 10.74 8.01
CA TYR A 229 -3.23 11.29 7.95
C TYR A 229 -3.27 12.79 8.29
N GLY A 230 -3.72 13.59 7.33
CA GLY A 230 -3.88 15.04 7.50
C GLY A 230 -2.61 15.84 7.22
N PRO A 231 -2.67 17.19 7.28
CA PRO A 231 -1.55 18.04 6.90
C PRO A 231 -0.47 18.18 7.99
N GLU A 232 -0.81 17.91 9.25
CA GLU A 232 0.10 18.06 10.38
C GLU A 232 1.13 16.93 10.40
N PHE A 233 2.41 17.27 10.23
CA PHE A 233 3.51 16.32 10.25
C PHE A 233 4.59 16.78 11.22
N THR A 234 5.02 15.85 12.07
CA THR A 234 6.23 16.01 12.86
C THR A 234 7.20 14.93 12.43
N LYS A 235 8.40 15.34 12.00
CA LYS A 235 9.46 14.42 11.61
C LYS A 235 9.78 13.50 12.81
N PRO A 236 9.78 12.17 12.64
CA PRO A 236 10.11 11.26 13.74
C PRO A 236 11.56 11.48 14.18
N LYS A 237 11.80 11.42 15.49
CA LYS A 237 13.16 11.44 16.06
C LYS A 237 13.82 10.07 16.01
N LEU A 238 13.01 9.03 16.16
CA LEU A 238 13.42 7.63 16.14
C LEU A 238 12.65 6.94 15.01
N ARG A 239 13.35 6.09 14.25
CA ARG A 239 12.75 5.24 13.23
C ARG A 239 12.76 3.78 13.65
N HIS A 240 11.76 3.03 13.21
CA HIS A 240 11.73 1.56 13.34
C HIS A 240 12.57 0.85 12.27
N TRP A 241 13.26 1.61 11.43
CA TRP A 241 13.98 1.11 10.27
C TRP A 241 15.12 2.05 9.90
N GLN A 242 16.05 1.55 9.10
CA GLN A 242 17.24 2.26 8.71
C GLN A 242 17.23 2.56 7.20
N PRO A 243 16.90 3.80 6.78
CA PRO A 243 16.86 4.18 5.37
C PRO A 243 18.09 3.81 4.56
N SER A 244 19.29 3.85 5.14
CA SER A 244 20.52 3.44 4.44
C SER A 244 20.53 1.97 4.04
N GLU A 245 20.04 1.08 4.92
CA GLU A 245 19.99 -0.35 4.63
C GLU A 245 18.98 -0.66 3.54
N ASP A 246 17.81 -0.04 3.62
CA ASP A 246 16.76 -0.19 2.62
C ASP A 246 17.20 0.31 1.24
N VAL A 247 17.96 1.41 1.15
CA VAL A 247 18.54 1.85 -0.14
C VAL A 247 19.53 0.80 -0.67
N VAL A 248 20.40 0.25 0.16
CA VAL A 248 21.34 -0.81 -0.26
C VAL A 248 20.55 -2.00 -0.82
N GLU A 249 19.47 -2.40 -0.16
CA GLU A 249 18.63 -3.51 -0.61
C GLU A 249 17.89 -3.20 -1.92
N MET A 250 17.29 -2.02 -2.04
CA MET A 250 16.64 -1.55 -3.27
C MET A 250 17.62 -1.52 -4.44
N MET A 251 18.85 -1.05 -4.23
CA MET A 251 19.89 -1.04 -5.26
C MET A 251 20.33 -2.45 -5.64
N LYS A 252 20.49 -3.37 -4.67
CA LYS A 252 20.78 -4.78 -4.96
C LYS A 252 19.66 -5.44 -5.77
N LEU A 253 18.39 -5.17 -5.44
CA LEU A 253 17.24 -5.67 -6.21
C LEU A 253 17.26 -5.14 -7.63
N TRP A 254 17.57 -3.85 -7.81
CA TRP A 254 17.71 -3.25 -9.13
C TRP A 254 18.87 -3.84 -9.94
N GLU A 255 20.02 -4.07 -9.31
CA GLU A 255 21.22 -4.63 -9.94
C GLU A 255 21.01 -6.05 -10.49
N LYS A 256 20.10 -6.82 -9.90
CA LYS A 256 19.66 -8.12 -10.45
C LYS A 256 19.05 -7.98 -11.84
N LYS A 257 18.57 -6.77 -12.20
CA LYS A 257 17.86 -6.46 -13.45
C LYS A 257 16.70 -7.43 -13.72
N ALA A 258 16.06 -7.89 -12.65
CA ALA A 258 14.93 -8.78 -12.73
C ALA A 258 13.81 -8.05 -13.49
N GLN A 259 13.28 -8.70 -14.52
CA GLN A 259 12.06 -8.20 -15.15
C GLN A 259 10.93 -8.29 -14.11
N LEU A 260 10.07 -7.28 -14.08
CA LEU A 260 8.85 -7.33 -13.28
C LEU A 260 7.99 -8.48 -13.81
N GLY A 261 7.99 -9.58 -13.04
CA GLY A 261 7.19 -10.76 -13.32
C GLY A 261 5.68 -10.45 -13.25
N PRO A 262 4.84 -11.35 -13.76
CA PRO A 262 3.40 -11.21 -13.57
C PRO A 262 3.08 -11.20 -12.07
N MET A 263 2.20 -10.30 -11.66
CA MET A 263 1.74 -10.21 -10.28
C MET A 263 1.19 -11.56 -9.78
N VAL A 264 1.37 -11.82 -8.49
CA VAL A 264 0.81 -13.01 -7.83
C VAL A 264 -0.70 -13.06 -8.06
N LYS A 265 -1.20 -14.24 -8.45
CA LYS A 265 -2.64 -14.42 -8.67
C LYS A 265 -3.39 -14.22 -7.36
N CYS A 266 -4.17 -13.15 -7.28
CA CYS A 266 -5.10 -12.95 -6.19
C CYS A 266 -6.14 -14.08 -6.16
N PRO A 267 -6.61 -14.51 -4.98
CA PRO A 267 -7.68 -15.48 -4.91
C PRO A 267 -8.90 -14.91 -5.65
N PRO A 268 -9.61 -15.72 -6.46
CA PRO A 268 -10.84 -15.28 -7.08
C PRO A 268 -11.83 -14.78 -6.03
N LYS A 269 -12.66 -13.78 -6.35
CA LYS A 269 -13.68 -13.23 -5.44
C LYS A 269 -14.52 -14.33 -4.76
N HIS A 270 -14.94 -15.37 -5.48
CA HIS A 270 -15.74 -16.44 -4.86
C HIS A 270 -14.98 -17.30 -3.83
N LYS A 271 -13.64 -17.23 -3.78
CA LYS A 271 -12.79 -17.99 -2.84
C LYS A 271 -12.22 -17.15 -1.69
N TRP A 272 -12.34 -15.82 -1.70
CA TRP A 272 -11.69 -14.99 -0.68
C TRP A 272 -12.19 -15.34 0.74
N GLY A 273 -13.46 -15.67 0.92
CA GLY A 273 -14.02 -16.07 2.22
C GLY A 273 -13.41 -17.36 2.76
N TYR A 274 -13.07 -18.31 1.87
CA TYR A 274 -12.30 -19.50 2.26
C TYR A 274 -10.89 -19.11 2.73
N GLU A 275 -10.19 -18.25 2.00
CA GLU A 275 -8.87 -17.76 2.44
C GLU A 275 -8.94 -17.04 3.79
N ALA A 276 -10.01 -16.29 4.02
CA ALA A 276 -10.22 -15.53 5.24
C ALA A 276 -10.50 -16.40 6.46
N SER A 277 -11.12 -17.59 6.30
CA SER A 277 -11.34 -18.52 7.41
C SER A 277 -10.04 -19.09 7.99
N TRP A 278 -8.97 -19.16 7.17
CA TRP A 278 -7.66 -19.68 7.56
C TRP A 278 -6.66 -18.59 7.97
N VAL A 279 -7.07 -17.31 8.04
CA VAL A 279 -6.13 -16.20 8.27
C VAL A 279 -5.30 -16.35 9.56
N ARG A 280 -5.92 -16.89 10.62
CA ARG A 280 -5.22 -17.10 11.90
C ARG A 280 -4.16 -18.19 11.81
N ASP A 281 -4.43 -19.24 11.05
CA ASP A 281 -3.49 -20.35 10.89
C ASP A 281 -2.31 -19.92 10.01
N LYS A 282 -2.56 -19.10 8.98
CA LYS A 282 -1.50 -18.46 8.21
C LYS A 282 -0.62 -17.54 9.07
N LEU A 283 -1.23 -16.72 9.91
CA LEU A 283 -0.47 -15.86 10.82
C LEU A 283 0.37 -16.66 11.81
N ARG A 284 -0.15 -17.76 12.35
CA ARG A 284 0.61 -18.68 13.21
C ARG A 284 1.75 -19.36 12.47
N ALA A 285 1.53 -19.76 11.21
CA ALA A 285 2.60 -20.30 10.37
C ALA A 285 3.72 -19.28 10.12
N ASN A 286 3.41 -17.99 10.15
CA ASN A 286 4.36 -16.87 10.10
C ASN A 286 4.83 -16.41 11.50
N PHE A 287 4.76 -17.30 12.50
CA PHE A 287 5.24 -17.08 13.88
C PHE A 287 4.50 -15.99 14.68
N HIS A 288 3.35 -15.51 14.23
CA HIS A 288 2.51 -14.62 15.04
C HIS A 288 1.67 -15.40 16.05
N GLY A 289 1.36 -14.76 17.17
CA GLY A 289 0.57 -15.37 18.25
C GLY A 289 0.16 -14.39 19.33
N PRO A 290 -0.32 -14.89 20.48
CA PRO A 290 -0.46 -14.07 21.68
C PRO A 290 0.86 -13.34 21.96
N GLY A 291 0.81 -12.02 22.19
CA GLY A 291 2.00 -11.17 22.34
C GLY A 291 2.37 -10.39 21.07
N SER A 292 1.94 -10.83 19.88
CA SER A 292 2.14 -10.03 18.67
C SER A 292 1.39 -8.70 18.74
N ARG A 293 2.06 -7.64 18.30
CA ARG A 293 1.54 -6.26 18.28
C ARG A 293 1.69 -5.64 16.90
N MET A 294 0.83 -4.67 16.64
CA MET A 294 0.89 -3.83 15.44
C MET A 294 1.04 -2.39 15.87
N MET A 295 1.90 -1.65 15.18
CA MET A 295 2.14 -0.23 15.42
C MET A 295 2.27 0.51 14.10
N PHE A 296 2.21 1.84 14.14
CA PHE A 296 2.44 2.64 12.95
C PHE A 296 3.94 2.73 12.68
N LEU A 297 4.32 2.77 11.40
CA LEU A 297 5.70 3.03 11.02
C LEU A 297 6.14 4.39 11.60
N ASP A 298 7.31 4.40 12.25
CA ASP A 298 7.86 5.55 12.99
C ASP A 298 6.88 6.25 13.94
N TYR A 299 5.88 5.52 14.46
CA TYR A 299 4.78 6.06 15.28
C TYR A 299 3.92 7.12 14.58
N VAL A 300 3.98 7.21 13.25
CA VAL A 300 3.24 8.20 12.46
C VAL A 300 1.93 7.58 11.94
N PRO A 301 0.75 8.03 12.42
CA PRO A 301 -0.53 7.48 11.96
C PRO A 301 -0.71 7.62 10.44
N GLY A 302 -0.80 6.49 9.75
CA GLY A 302 -0.82 6.42 8.30
C GLY A 302 -1.13 5.02 7.77
N PRO A 303 -0.94 4.77 6.47
CA PRO A 303 -1.24 3.48 5.85
C PRO A 303 -0.22 2.38 6.23
N HIS A 304 1.01 2.77 6.61
CA HIS A 304 2.08 1.83 6.96
C HIS A 304 2.02 1.43 8.42
N THR A 305 2.14 0.13 8.64
CA THR A 305 2.12 -0.46 9.96
C THR A 305 3.26 -1.45 10.08
N TRP A 306 3.96 -1.38 11.18
CA TRP A 306 4.97 -2.36 11.57
C TRP A 306 4.32 -3.47 12.40
N GLU A 307 4.72 -4.70 12.14
CA GLU A 307 4.27 -5.88 12.88
C GLU A 307 5.43 -6.36 13.76
N VAL A 308 5.14 -6.63 15.03
CA VAL A 308 6.13 -7.14 15.98
C VAL A 308 5.69 -8.52 16.43
N TRP A 309 6.60 -9.48 16.32
CA TRP A 309 6.38 -10.86 16.77
C TRP A 309 6.30 -10.96 18.29
N PRO A 310 5.80 -12.10 18.83
CA PRO A 310 5.91 -12.35 20.25
C PRO A 310 7.38 -12.31 20.68
N ASP A 311 7.65 -11.70 21.82
CA ASP A 311 8.98 -11.61 22.45
C ASP A 311 10.04 -10.77 21.71
N ASP A 312 9.70 -10.20 20.56
CA ASP A 312 10.60 -9.29 19.83
C ASP A 312 10.69 -7.92 20.51
N GLU A 313 11.93 -7.50 20.72
CA GLU A 313 12.25 -6.15 21.15
C GLU A 313 12.19 -5.18 19.96
N GLU A 314 11.76 -3.97 20.26
CA GLU A 314 11.69 -2.91 19.26
C GLU A 314 13.08 -2.33 19.01
N GLN A 315 13.49 -2.32 17.74
CA GLN A 315 14.72 -1.64 17.33
C GLN A 315 14.39 -0.22 16.87
N LEU A 316 15.10 0.74 17.45
CA LEU A 316 14.93 2.16 17.19
C LEU A 316 16.25 2.77 16.76
N TYR A 317 16.23 3.52 15.67
CA TYR A 317 17.38 4.22 15.09
C TYR A 317 17.17 5.72 15.21
N ASP A 318 18.20 6.48 15.61
CA ASP A 318 18.12 7.95 15.60
C ASP A 318 18.07 8.47 14.16
N GLU A 319 17.11 9.33 13.88
CA GLU A 319 16.92 9.92 12.55
C GLU A 319 18.09 10.82 12.11
N ASN A 320 18.84 11.38 13.06
CA ASN A 320 19.97 12.28 12.79
C ASN A 320 21.33 11.58 12.85
N GLU A 321 21.40 10.38 13.44
CA GLU A 321 22.63 9.57 13.53
C GLU A 321 22.65 8.43 12.51
N GLN A 322 21.79 8.51 11.48
CA GLN A 322 21.77 7.54 10.38
C GLN A 322 23.18 7.41 9.79
N PRO A 323 23.75 6.19 9.75
CA PRO A 323 25.11 6.02 9.27
C PRO A 323 25.20 6.45 7.81
N VAL A 324 26.25 7.21 7.50
CA VAL A 324 26.61 7.51 6.12
C VAL A 324 26.79 6.18 5.39
N PHE A 325 26.27 6.12 4.17
CA PHE A 325 26.32 4.96 3.28
C PHE A 325 27.63 4.17 3.43
N SER A 326 27.57 3.04 4.14
CA SER A 326 28.71 2.12 4.30
C SER A 326 28.27 0.73 3.86
N PHE A 327 28.91 0.21 2.81
CA PHE A 327 28.66 -1.12 2.29
C PHE A 327 29.24 -2.16 3.28
N ASN A 328 28.50 -2.48 4.34
CA ASN A 328 28.77 -3.66 5.16
C ASN A 328 27.61 -4.64 5.03
N SER A 329 27.90 -5.79 4.41
CA SER A 329 26.95 -6.83 4.05
C SER A 329 26.69 -7.77 5.23
N SER A 330 25.82 -7.42 6.18
CA SER A 330 25.29 -8.40 7.14
C SER A 330 24.17 -7.83 8.01
N GLN A 331 23.02 -7.48 7.42
CA GLN A 331 21.71 -7.50 8.08
C GLN A 331 20.66 -7.26 7.01
N THR A 332 19.61 -8.08 7.00
CA THR A 332 18.46 -7.97 6.08
C THR A 332 17.32 -7.34 6.84
N SER A 333 16.84 -6.19 6.33
CA SER A 333 15.72 -5.42 6.88
C SER A 333 14.41 -6.22 6.80
N PRO A 334 13.54 -6.20 7.83
CA PRO A 334 12.23 -6.85 7.80
C PRO A 334 11.24 -6.26 6.79
N GLN A 335 11.54 -5.09 6.19
CA GLN A 335 10.62 -4.34 5.31
C GLN A 335 10.25 -5.03 4.00
N VAL A 336 11.09 -5.96 3.54
CA VAL A 336 10.79 -6.79 2.36
C VAL A 336 9.51 -7.62 2.53
N ARG A 337 9.05 -7.86 3.76
CA ARG A 337 7.90 -8.72 4.04
C ARG A 337 6.53 -8.09 3.77
N GLU A 338 6.31 -6.77 3.97
CA GLU A 338 4.97 -6.20 3.77
C GLU A 338 4.55 -6.23 2.28
N PHE A 339 5.52 -6.24 1.36
CA PHE A 339 5.30 -6.47 -0.08
C PHE A 339 5.30 -7.96 -0.45
N MET A 340 6.07 -8.81 0.26
CA MET A 340 6.11 -10.26 0.03
C MET A 340 4.94 -11.03 0.66
N ASP A 341 4.20 -10.47 1.63
CA ASP A 341 2.94 -11.03 2.16
C ASP A 341 1.78 -10.96 1.15
N LEU A 342 2.04 -10.42 -0.05
CA LEU A 342 1.23 -10.64 -1.25
C LEU A 342 1.39 -12.06 -1.83
N ASN A 343 2.20 -12.93 -1.20
CA ASN A 343 2.52 -14.27 -1.67
C ASN A 343 2.01 -15.36 -0.70
N PRO A 344 0.77 -15.86 -0.82
CA PRO A 344 0.33 -17.01 -0.04
C PRO A 344 0.98 -18.35 -0.48
N SER A 345 1.96 -18.33 -1.39
CA SER A 345 2.46 -19.53 -2.07
C SER A 345 3.98 -19.62 -2.21
N SER A 346 4.75 -19.17 -1.22
CA SER A 346 6.18 -19.51 -1.12
C SER A 346 6.50 -20.25 0.18
N THR A 347 5.84 -21.37 0.44
CA THR A 347 6.49 -22.47 1.16
C THR A 347 7.55 -23.04 0.23
N SER A 348 8.80 -22.62 0.42
CA SER A 348 9.96 -23.30 -0.14
C SER A 348 9.91 -24.78 0.26
N ALA A 349 10.10 -25.65 -0.72
CA ALA A 349 10.28 -27.07 -0.55
C ALA A 349 11.25 -27.37 0.61
N ARG A 350 10.77 -28.10 1.62
CA ARG A 350 11.63 -28.97 2.42
C ARG A 350 11.38 -30.40 1.97
N THR A 351 12.36 -30.92 1.25
CA THR A 351 12.70 -32.34 1.23
C THR A 351 12.70 -32.89 2.65
N ASP A 352 11.77 -33.80 2.93
CA ASP A 352 11.93 -34.78 4.00
C ASP A 352 12.06 -36.16 3.37
N SER A 353 13.32 -36.54 3.16
CA SER A 353 13.73 -37.92 3.33
C SER A 353 13.62 -38.27 4.82
N ARG A 354 12.72 -39.19 5.20
CA ARG A 354 12.95 -40.28 6.18
C ARG A 354 11.63 -40.93 6.69
N PHE A 355 11.58 -42.27 6.55
CA PHE A 355 10.86 -43.30 7.33
C PHE A 355 9.32 -43.12 7.46
N VAL A 356 8.44 -44.03 6.99
CA VAL A 356 8.47 -45.50 6.87
C VAL A 356 7.80 -45.93 5.56
#